data_AF-A0A6M3MBS9-F1
#
_entry.id   AF-A0A6M3MBS9-F1
#
_cell.length_a   1.000
_cell.length_b   1.000
_cell.length_c   1.000
_cell.angle_alpha   90.00
_cell.angle_beta   90.00
_cell.angle_gamma   90.00
#
_symmetry.space_group_name_H-M   'P 1'
#
loop_
_entity.id
_entity.type
_entity.pdbx_description
1 polymer ?
#
loop_
_entity_poly.entity_id
_entity_poly.type
_entity_poly.pdbx_seq_one_letter_code
_entity_poly.pdbx_strand_id
1 'polypeptide(L)'
;MIGFDYGDHFSFESLNPKELVILVDISLSPEEMINFIKKEMKVIWIDHHHSALVNAETYKYNEIRGLRRTGVGACELAWRYFFEDPVPRSVHMLSQYDVWDHTDSRVVPFQYGIGALGLSVYNSIWLQIFDDRIIDRAIQTGLKILSYVKQATKKIFRETGYKDTWEGCVTIFMNSCILDSTVYTFLPQADLFDCDVIVSYYKRFDRKYKVSLRSYKEGVDVSKIAVKYGGGGHKSAAGFTCDELPF
;
A
#
# COMPACT_ATOMS: atom_id res chain seq x y z
N MET A 1 -17.52 8.06 -7.52
CA MET A 1 -16.41 7.37 -6.82
C MET A 1 -16.08 8.20 -5.60
N ILE A 2 -16.00 7.58 -4.43
CA ILE A 2 -15.68 8.24 -3.16
C ILE A 2 -14.42 7.53 -2.67
N GLY A 3 -13.35 8.29 -2.37
CA GLY A 3 -12.17 7.73 -1.73
C GLY A 3 -12.48 7.38 -0.28
N PHE A 4 -11.89 6.30 0.22
CA PHE A 4 -12.14 5.80 1.58
C PHE A 4 -10.85 5.25 2.18
N ASP A 5 -10.51 5.72 3.38
CA ASP A 5 -9.45 5.17 4.22
C ASP A 5 -10.07 4.43 5.42
N TYR A 6 -9.38 3.43 5.97
CA TYR A 6 -9.88 2.63 7.12
C TYR A 6 -10.18 3.44 8.41
N GLY A 7 -9.79 4.72 8.45
CA GLY A 7 -10.14 5.65 9.54
C GLY A 7 -11.41 6.48 9.28
N ASP A 8 -11.98 6.39 8.07
CA ASP A 8 -13.15 7.16 7.68
C ASP A 8 -14.44 6.53 8.21
N HIS A 9 -15.41 7.37 8.53
CA HIS A 9 -16.74 6.93 8.95
C HIS A 9 -17.62 6.63 7.73
N PHE A 10 -18.11 5.40 7.61
CA PHE A 10 -19.07 5.03 6.56
C PHE A 10 -20.51 5.26 7.03
N SER A 11 -21.27 6.10 6.31
CA SER A 11 -22.68 6.35 6.64
C SER A 11 -23.64 5.64 5.67
N PHE A 12 -24.30 4.60 6.16
CA PHE A 12 -25.37 3.91 5.42
C PHE A 12 -26.59 4.79 5.14
N GLU A 13 -26.83 5.82 5.95
CA GLU A 13 -27.99 6.71 5.81
C GLU A 13 -27.93 7.54 4.52
N SER A 14 -26.72 7.73 4.00
CA SER A 14 -26.48 8.44 2.74
C SER A 14 -26.79 7.59 1.50
N LEU A 15 -26.98 6.28 1.66
CA LEU A 15 -27.16 5.36 0.54
C LEU A 15 -28.64 5.14 0.25
N ASN A 16 -29.01 5.19 -1.02
CA ASN A 16 -30.32 4.74 -1.45
C ASN A 16 -30.33 3.19 -1.52
N PRO A 17 -31.25 2.47 -0.86
CA PRO A 17 -31.29 1.00 -0.90
C PRO A 17 -31.40 0.39 -2.31
N LYS A 18 -31.82 1.18 -3.31
CA LYS A 18 -31.91 0.74 -4.71
C LYS A 18 -30.60 0.88 -5.49
N GLU A 19 -29.62 1.63 -4.98
CA GLU A 19 -28.33 1.84 -5.61
C GLU A 19 -27.45 0.59 -5.51
N LEU A 20 -26.63 0.40 -6.54
CA LEU A 20 -25.57 -0.60 -6.52
C LEU A 20 -24.33 0.03 -5.86
N VAL A 21 -23.89 -0.56 -4.76
CA VAL A 21 -22.63 -0.19 -4.10
C VAL A 21 -21.53 -1.10 -4.62
N ILE A 22 -20.42 -0.52 -5.07
CA ILE A 22 -19.24 -1.26 -5.51
C ILE A 22 -18.09 -0.89 -4.58
N LEU A 23 -17.64 -1.85 -3.79
CA LEU A 23 -16.48 -1.74 -2.91
C LEU A 23 -15.29 -2.38 -3.63
N VAL A 24 -14.22 -1.61 -3.85
CA VAL A 24 -13.00 -2.09 -4.51
C VAL A 24 -11.82 -1.73 -3.62
N ASP A 25 -10.98 -2.72 -3.33
CA ASP A 25 -9.76 -2.56 -2.53
C ASP A 25 -9.99 -2.14 -1.07
N ILE A 26 -11.22 -2.28 -0.60
CA ILE A 26 -11.62 -1.90 0.75
C ILE A 26 -12.55 -2.98 1.32
N SER A 27 -12.44 -3.19 2.62
CA SER A 27 -13.40 -3.94 3.42
C SER A 27 -13.79 -3.08 4.60
N LEU A 28 -15.09 -2.80 4.75
CA LEU A 28 -15.60 -2.17 5.96
C LEU A 28 -15.48 -3.15 7.15
N SER A 29 -15.83 -2.68 8.34
CA SER A 29 -15.86 -3.57 9.51
C SER A 29 -16.83 -4.74 9.28
N PRO A 30 -16.62 -5.90 9.92
CA PRO A 30 -17.52 -7.04 9.77
C PRO A 30 -19.00 -6.70 10.04
N GLU A 31 -19.26 -5.81 11.00
CA GLU A 31 -20.62 -5.33 11.30
C GLU A 31 -21.25 -4.59 10.12
N GLU A 32 -20.51 -3.66 9.51
CA GLU A 32 -20.95 -2.90 8.35
C GLU A 32 -21.14 -3.81 7.13
N MET A 33 -20.23 -4.76 6.90
CA MET A 33 -20.34 -5.72 5.82
C MET A 33 -21.61 -6.59 5.96
N ILE A 34 -21.92 -7.05 7.18
CA ILE A 34 -23.16 -7.78 7.47
C ILE A 34 -24.40 -6.89 7.30
N ASN A 35 -24.30 -5.60 7.61
CA ASN A 35 -25.42 -4.67 7.45
C ASN A 35 -25.85 -4.51 5.98
N PHE A 36 -24.95 -4.63 5.00
CA PHE A 36 -25.34 -4.67 3.59
C PHE A 36 -26.27 -5.85 3.28
N ILE A 37 -25.98 -7.03 3.83
CA ILE A 37 -26.79 -8.24 3.65
C ILE A 37 -28.15 -8.05 4.33
N LYS A 38 -28.15 -7.63 5.61
CA LYS A 38 -29.39 -7.43 6.40
C LYS A 38 -30.34 -6.41 5.79
N LYS A 39 -29.80 -5.39 5.14
CA LYS A 39 -30.57 -4.34 4.45
C LYS A 39 -30.90 -4.71 2.99
N GLU A 40 -30.57 -5.93 2.55
CA GLU A 40 -30.77 -6.43 1.19
C GLU A 40 -30.21 -5.48 0.12
N MET A 41 -29.09 -4.82 0.43
CA MET A 41 -28.48 -3.86 -0.48
C MET A 41 -27.78 -4.59 -1.63
N LYS A 42 -27.81 -3.98 -2.82
CA LYS A 42 -27.07 -4.48 -3.97
C LYS A 42 -25.60 -4.09 -3.81
N VAL A 43 -24.77 -5.06 -3.47
CA VAL A 43 -23.33 -4.83 -3.26
C VAL A 43 -22.50 -5.74 -4.14
N ILE A 44 -21.44 -5.17 -4.72
CA ILE A 44 -20.33 -5.89 -5.32
C ILE A 44 -19.08 -5.56 -4.51
N TRP A 45 -18.38 -6.58 -4.03
CA TRP A 45 -17.19 -6.42 -3.21
C TRP A 45 -15.99 -7.14 -3.84
N ILE A 46 -14.97 -6.35 -4.17
CA ILE A 46 -13.75 -6.78 -4.82
C ILE A 46 -12.57 -6.42 -3.92
N ASP A 47 -11.82 -7.43 -3.47
CA ASP A 47 -10.77 -7.22 -2.47
C ASP A 47 -9.70 -8.32 -2.57
N HIS A 48 -8.48 -7.96 -2.18
CA HIS A 48 -7.33 -8.84 -2.18
C HIS A 48 -6.65 -8.95 -0.79
N HIS A 49 -7.08 -8.16 0.20
CA HIS A 49 -6.49 -8.14 1.52
C HIS A 49 -6.76 -9.44 2.28
N HIS A 50 -5.68 -10.11 2.72
CA HIS A 50 -5.80 -11.38 3.44
C HIS A 50 -6.70 -11.29 4.69
N SER A 51 -6.57 -10.23 5.49
CA SER A 51 -7.41 -10.01 6.67
C SER A 51 -8.88 -9.89 6.33
N ALA A 52 -9.22 -9.24 5.21
CA ALA A 52 -10.59 -9.08 4.77
C ALA A 52 -11.23 -10.41 4.35
N LEU A 53 -10.48 -11.27 3.65
CA LEU A 53 -10.93 -12.62 3.30
C LEU A 53 -11.14 -13.49 4.55
N VAL A 54 -10.21 -13.46 5.51
CA VAL A 54 -10.33 -14.18 6.79
C VAL A 54 -11.56 -13.70 7.57
N ASN A 55 -11.79 -12.38 7.64
CA ASN A 55 -12.97 -11.82 8.31
C ASN A 55 -14.26 -12.28 7.61
N ALA A 56 -14.31 -12.27 6.28
CA ALA A 56 -15.52 -12.69 5.56
C ALA A 56 -15.90 -14.15 5.82
N GLU A 57 -14.91 -15.02 5.97
CA GLU A 57 -15.13 -16.42 6.37
C GLU A 57 -15.54 -16.54 7.84
N THR A 58 -14.84 -15.85 8.73
CA THR A 58 -15.10 -15.88 10.18
C THR A 58 -16.49 -15.36 10.53
N TYR A 59 -16.89 -14.23 9.94
CA TYR A 59 -18.15 -13.54 10.19
C TYR A 59 -19.23 -13.85 9.15
N LYS A 60 -18.95 -14.76 8.21
CA LYS A 60 -19.90 -15.36 7.26
C LYS A 60 -20.60 -14.38 6.33
N TYR A 61 -19.91 -13.34 5.86
CA TYR A 61 -20.42 -12.44 4.80
C TYR A 61 -19.81 -12.74 3.42
N ASN A 62 -19.32 -13.97 3.23
CA ASN A 62 -18.75 -14.45 1.97
C ASN A 62 -19.71 -14.42 0.78
N GLU A 63 -21.02 -14.44 1.05
CA GLU A 63 -22.08 -14.44 0.03
C GLU A 63 -22.23 -13.11 -0.71
N ILE A 64 -21.62 -12.03 -0.21
CA ILE A 64 -21.58 -10.76 -0.93
C ILE A 64 -20.91 -10.99 -2.29
N ARG A 65 -21.66 -10.64 -3.35
CA ARG A 65 -21.24 -10.81 -4.75
C ARG A 65 -19.92 -10.08 -4.99
N GLY A 66 -19.04 -10.65 -5.81
CA GLY A 66 -17.78 -10.02 -6.24
C GLY A 66 -16.62 -11.01 -6.27
N LEU A 67 -15.44 -10.53 -6.68
CA LEU A 67 -14.24 -11.35 -6.82
C LEU A 67 -13.24 -10.99 -5.73
N ARG A 68 -12.84 -11.98 -4.92
CA ARG A 68 -11.86 -11.78 -3.85
C ARG A 68 -10.74 -12.80 -3.92
N ARG A 69 -9.48 -12.34 -3.92
CA ARG A 69 -8.32 -13.22 -4.07
C ARG A 69 -7.03 -12.53 -3.65
N THR A 70 -6.20 -13.21 -2.85
CA THR A 70 -4.84 -12.75 -2.52
C THR A 70 -3.87 -13.00 -3.68
N GLY A 71 -2.78 -12.23 -3.74
CA GLY A 71 -1.72 -12.38 -4.74
C GLY A 71 -2.03 -11.78 -6.12
N VAL A 72 -3.16 -11.09 -6.27
CA VAL A 72 -3.50 -10.25 -7.42
C VAL A 72 -4.07 -8.94 -6.86
N GLY A 73 -3.68 -7.79 -7.41
CA GLY A 73 -4.17 -6.49 -6.94
C GLY A 73 -5.65 -6.27 -7.25
N ALA A 74 -6.34 -5.48 -6.42
CA ALA A 74 -7.79 -5.26 -6.55
C ALA A 74 -8.18 -4.63 -7.90
N CYS A 75 -7.31 -3.81 -8.52
CA CYS A 75 -7.56 -3.22 -9.84
C CYS A 75 -7.69 -4.28 -10.95
N GLU A 76 -6.88 -5.34 -10.91
CA GLU A 76 -6.94 -6.44 -11.86
C GLU A 76 -8.13 -7.36 -11.56
N LEU A 77 -8.45 -7.59 -10.29
CA LEU A 77 -9.67 -8.31 -9.91
C LEU A 77 -10.93 -7.57 -10.39
N ALA A 78 -10.95 -6.25 -10.28
CA ALA A 78 -12.02 -5.41 -10.80
C ALA A 78 -12.16 -5.54 -12.31
N TRP A 79 -11.04 -5.49 -13.05
CA TRP A 79 -11.07 -5.70 -14.50
C TRP A 79 -11.67 -7.06 -14.86
N ARG A 80 -11.15 -8.14 -14.28
CA ARG A 80 -11.60 -9.53 -14.53
C ARG A 80 -13.07 -9.75 -14.17
N TYR A 81 -13.63 -8.96 -13.27
CA TYR A 81 -15.02 -9.09 -12.84
C TYR A 81 -15.99 -8.34 -13.76
N PHE A 82 -15.60 -7.14 -14.22
CA PHE A 82 -16.49 -6.28 -15.01
C PHE A 82 -16.33 -6.42 -16.52
N PHE A 83 -15.21 -6.95 -16.99
CA PHE A 83 -14.89 -7.05 -18.42
C PHE A 83 -14.52 -8.48 -18.80
N GLU A 84 -14.95 -8.90 -19.99
CA GLU A 84 -14.55 -10.18 -20.60
C GLU A 84 -13.22 -10.06 -21.36
N ASP A 85 -12.77 -8.83 -21.63
CA ASP A 85 -11.53 -8.54 -22.33
C ASP A 85 -10.30 -8.97 -21.52
N PRO A 86 -9.20 -9.34 -22.21
CA PRO A 86 -7.92 -9.57 -21.56
C PRO A 86 -7.50 -8.39 -20.66
N VAL A 87 -6.90 -8.71 -19.51
CA VAL A 87 -6.39 -7.68 -18.58
C VAL A 87 -5.35 -6.81 -19.29
N PRO A 88 -5.52 -5.48 -19.35
CA PRO A 88 -4.57 -4.60 -19.97
C PRO A 88 -3.24 -4.63 -19.23
N ARG A 89 -2.15 -4.48 -19.99
CA ARG A 89 -0.78 -4.50 -19.46
C ARG A 89 -0.59 -3.50 -18.30
N SER A 90 -1.15 -2.30 -18.40
CA SER A 90 -1.09 -1.29 -17.34
C SER A 90 -1.77 -1.75 -16.05
N VAL A 91 -2.99 -2.28 -16.14
CA VAL A 91 -3.73 -2.82 -14.99
C VAL A 91 -2.94 -3.96 -14.35
N HIS A 92 -2.39 -4.86 -15.16
CA HIS A 92 -1.56 -5.97 -14.66
C HIS A 92 -0.31 -5.47 -13.93
N MET A 93 0.42 -4.50 -14.49
CA MET A 93 1.62 -3.95 -13.85
C MET A 93 1.29 -3.19 -12.54
N LEU A 94 0.15 -2.51 -12.46
CA LEU A 94 -0.32 -1.90 -11.20
C LEU A 94 -0.65 -2.97 -10.16
N SER A 95 -1.34 -4.04 -10.57
CA SER A 95 -1.66 -5.21 -9.74
C SER A 95 -0.41 -5.90 -9.21
N GLN A 96 0.62 -6.07 -10.04
CA GLN A 96 1.91 -6.62 -9.62
C GLN A 96 2.65 -5.73 -8.61
N TYR A 97 2.66 -4.41 -8.84
CA TYR A 97 3.27 -3.47 -7.90
C TYR A 97 2.60 -3.57 -6.52
N ASP A 98 1.28 -3.59 -6.51
CA ASP A 98 0.44 -3.61 -5.30
C ASP A 98 0.67 -4.87 -4.44
N VAL A 99 0.82 -6.03 -5.08
CA VAL A 99 1.14 -7.30 -4.38
C VAL A 99 2.64 -7.53 -4.18
N TRP A 100 3.48 -6.54 -4.47
CA TRP A 100 4.93 -6.59 -4.37
C TRP A 100 5.60 -7.69 -5.23
N ASP A 101 5.00 -8.02 -6.38
CA ASP A 101 5.60 -8.89 -7.40
C ASP A 101 6.45 -8.05 -8.36
N HIS A 102 7.76 -8.04 -8.13
CA HIS A 102 8.73 -7.30 -8.95
C HIS A 102 9.52 -8.21 -9.90
N THR A 103 8.98 -9.38 -10.25
CA THR A 103 9.62 -10.29 -11.23
C THR A 103 9.81 -9.61 -12.58
N ASP A 104 8.86 -8.77 -12.99
CA ASP A 104 9.03 -7.85 -14.12
C ASP A 104 9.66 -6.53 -13.66
N SER A 105 10.90 -6.29 -14.12
CA SER A 105 11.68 -5.09 -13.78
C SER A 105 11.05 -3.77 -14.23
N ARG A 106 10.01 -3.81 -15.07
CA ARG A 106 9.28 -2.63 -15.57
C ARG A 106 8.18 -2.17 -14.61
N VAL A 107 7.74 -3.01 -13.68
CA VAL A 107 6.62 -2.74 -12.74
C VAL A 107 6.89 -1.48 -11.90
N VAL A 108 8.02 -1.44 -11.18
CA VAL A 108 8.38 -0.30 -10.33
C VAL A 108 8.58 0.99 -11.14
N PRO A 109 9.33 0.99 -12.27
CA PRO A 109 9.38 2.17 -13.13
C PRO A 109 8.00 2.63 -13.63
N PHE A 110 7.14 1.72 -14.06
CA PHE A 110 5.81 2.10 -14.55
C PHE A 110 4.99 2.83 -13.47
N GLN A 111 4.98 2.30 -12.24
CA GLN A 111 4.30 2.93 -11.10
C GLN A 111 4.80 4.36 -10.87
N TYR A 112 6.12 4.54 -10.80
CA TYR A 112 6.72 5.87 -10.59
C TYR A 112 6.45 6.81 -11.77
N GLY A 113 6.44 6.28 -12.99
CA GLY A 113 6.14 7.02 -14.20
C GLY A 113 4.71 7.55 -14.25
N ILE A 114 3.72 6.70 -13.96
CA ILE A 114 2.31 7.11 -13.88
C ILE A 114 2.07 8.03 -12.68
N GLY A 115 2.67 7.74 -11.53
CA GLY A 115 2.58 8.59 -10.33
C GLY A 115 3.01 10.04 -10.59
N ALA A 116 4.02 10.25 -11.44
CA ALA A 116 4.49 11.58 -11.83
C ALA A 116 3.50 12.37 -12.71
N LEU A 117 2.53 11.70 -13.35
CA LEU A 117 1.51 12.35 -14.16
C LEU A 117 0.31 12.83 -13.33
N GLY A 118 0.27 12.49 -12.03
CA GLY A 118 -0.78 12.86 -11.09
C GLY A 118 -1.87 11.78 -10.97
N LEU A 119 -2.19 11.41 -9.74
CA LEU A 119 -3.07 10.28 -9.41
C LEU A 119 -4.55 10.65 -9.17
N SER A 120 -4.95 11.89 -9.50
CA SER A 120 -6.36 12.29 -9.36
C SER A 120 -7.25 11.38 -10.21
N VAL A 121 -8.36 10.88 -9.65
CA VAL A 121 -9.33 10.04 -10.39
C VAL A 121 -9.93 10.73 -11.62
N TYR A 122 -9.87 12.07 -11.68
CA TYR A 122 -10.31 12.87 -12.82
C TYR A 122 -9.22 13.11 -13.87
N ASN A 123 -8.02 12.58 -13.65
CA ASN A 123 -6.93 12.73 -14.60
C ASN A 123 -7.21 11.92 -15.87
N SER A 124 -7.16 12.59 -17.02
CA SER A 124 -7.35 11.97 -18.34
C SER A 124 -6.34 10.84 -18.64
N ILE A 125 -5.24 10.73 -17.87
CA ILE A 125 -4.27 9.65 -18.01
C ILE A 125 -4.94 8.27 -17.87
N TRP A 126 -5.96 8.11 -17.02
CA TRP A 126 -6.63 6.83 -16.82
C TRP A 126 -7.31 6.27 -18.07
N LEU A 127 -7.67 7.13 -19.02
CA LEU A 127 -8.20 6.71 -20.32
C LEU A 127 -7.10 6.36 -21.33
N GLN A 128 -5.88 6.82 -21.09
CA GLN A 128 -4.73 6.69 -21.99
C GLN A 128 -3.79 5.55 -21.60
N ILE A 129 -3.83 5.08 -20.34
CA ILE A 129 -2.96 3.99 -19.86
C ILE A 129 -3.24 2.64 -20.52
N PHE A 130 -4.19 2.54 -21.45
CA PHE A 130 -4.41 1.35 -22.28
C PHE A 130 -3.59 1.35 -23.58
N ASP A 131 -2.95 2.47 -23.92
CA ASP A 131 -2.04 2.58 -25.07
C ASP A 131 -0.61 2.20 -24.66
N ASP A 132 -0.06 1.15 -25.29
CA ASP A 132 1.31 0.67 -25.02
C ASP A 132 2.38 1.76 -25.18
N ARG A 133 2.18 2.74 -26.06
CA ARG A 133 3.11 3.88 -26.23
C ARG A 133 3.14 4.76 -24.99
N ILE A 134 2.01 4.92 -24.31
CA ILE A 134 1.91 5.67 -23.06
C ILE A 134 2.53 4.87 -21.91
N ILE A 135 2.28 3.56 -21.88
CA ILE A 135 2.90 2.64 -20.91
C ILE A 135 4.43 2.69 -21.00
N ASP A 136 4.98 2.54 -22.20
CA ASP A 136 6.42 2.54 -22.40
C ASP A 136 7.05 3.91 -22.08
N ARG A 137 6.38 5.02 -22.40
CA ARG A 137 6.81 6.37 -21.99
C ARG A 137 6.79 6.55 -20.46
N ALA A 138 5.78 6.01 -19.78
CA ALA A 138 5.70 6.03 -18.33
C ALA A 138 6.87 5.23 -17.72
N ILE A 139 7.16 4.03 -18.24
CA ILE A 139 8.33 3.23 -17.81
C ILE A 139 9.63 4.03 -17.97
N GLN A 140 9.87 4.66 -19.13
CA GLN A 140 11.09 5.45 -19.37
C GLN A 140 11.18 6.67 -18.43
N THR A 141 10.06 7.32 -18.15
CA THR A 141 9.98 8.41 -17.18
C THR A 141 10.30 7.91 -15.78
N GLY A 142 9.70 6.79 -15.38
CA GLY A 142 9.93 6.14 -14.09
C GLY A 142 11.38 5.75 -13.85
N LEU A 143 12.07 5.21 -14.86
CA LEU A 143 13.49 4.89 -14.77
C LEU A 143 14.34 6.12 -14.41
N LYS A 144 14.05 7.28 -15.03
CA LYS A 144 14.75 8.54 -14.73
C LYS A 144 14.44 9.02 -13.31
N ILE A 145 13.17 8.93 -12.89
CA ILE A 145 12.74 9.28 -11.54
C ILE A 145 13.45 8.39 -10.52
N LEU A 146 13.44 7.07 -10.71
CA LEU A 146 14.09 6.12 -9.81
C LEU A 146 15.60 6.36 -9.71
N SER A 147 16.27 6.73 -10.80
CA SER A 147 17.68 7.11 -10.77
C SER A 147 17.95 8.32 -9.88
N TYR A 148 17.07 9.34 -9.94
CA TYR A 148 17.14 10.49 -9.04
C TYR A 148 16.80 10.11 -7.59
N VAL A 149 15.69 9.39 -7.36
CA VAL A 149 15.27 8.94 -6.03
C VAL A 149 16.38 8.14 -5.36
N LYS A 150 17.03 7.22 -6.08
CA LYS A 150 18.18 6.45 -5.57
C LYS A 150 19.31 7.35 -5.08
N GLN A 151 19.66 8.40 -5.82
CA GLN A 151 20.72 9.33 -5.40
C GLN A 151 20.28 10.18 -4.21
N ALA A 152 19.04 10.66 -4.20
CA ALA A 152 18.47 11.43 -3.11
C ALA A 152 18.42 10.60 -1.81
N THR A 153 17.97 9.35 -1.88
CA THR A 153 17.96 8.41 -0.76
C THR A 153 19.36 8.18 -0.20
N LYS A 154 20.35 7.92 -1.05
CA LYS A 154 21.75 7.76 -0.60
C LYS A 154 22.27 8.99 0.13
N LYS A 155 21.92 10.18 -0.36
CA LYS A 155 22.26 11.44 0.31
C LYS A 155 21.57 11.53 1.66
N ILE A 156 20.25 11.34 1.73
CA ILE A 156 19.49 11.38 2.99
C ILE A 156 20.08 10.41 4.01
N PHE A 157 20.35 9.17 3.59
CA PHE A 157 20.96 8.16 4.45
C PHE A 157 22.35 8.57 4.95
N ARG A 158 23.21 9.13 4.09
CA ARG A 158 24.53 9.58 4.54
C ARG A 158 24.46 10.71 5.57
N GLU A 159 23.52 11.64 5.42
CA GLU A 159 23.42 12.81 6.30
C GLU A 159 22.62 12.54 7.59
N THR A 160 21.72 11.56 7.58
CA THR A 160 20.76 11.34 8.69
C THR A 160 20.71 9.91 9.20
N GLY A 161 21.34 8.98 8.48
CA GLY A 161 21.34 7.56 8.78
C GLY A 161 22.35 7.22 9.86
N TYR A 162 21.93 6.45 10.85
CA TYR A 162 22.82 5.89 11.87
C TYR A 162 22.33 4.52 12.31
N LYS A 163 23.24 3.75 12.91
CA LYS A 163 22.99 2.38 13.39
C LYS A 163 23.07 2.37 14.91
N ASP A 164 22.09 1.77 15.57
CA ASP A 164 22.06 1.60 17.03
C ASP A 164 21.25 0.35 17.42
N THR A 165 21.19 0.02 18.71
CA THR A 165 20.34 -1.05 19.25
C THR A 165 19.07 -0.45 19.83
N TRP A 166 17.92 -0.94 19.37
CA TRP A 166 16.62 -0.52 19.87
C TRP A 166 15.65 -1.69 19.90
N GLU A 167 14.89 -1.83 20.98
CA GLU A 167 13.96 -2.96 21.18
C GLU A 167 14.64 -4.34 21.03
N GLY A 168 15.93 -4.43 21.41
CA GLY A 168 16.74 -5.64 21.28
C GLY A 168 17.16 -5.99 19.85
N CYS A 169 16.90 -5.09 18.89
CA CYS A 169 17.20 -5.27 17.47
C CYS A 169 18.33 -4.33 17.04
N VAL A 170 19.23 -4.82 16.21
CA VAL A 170 20.20 -3.97 15.49
C VAL A 170 19.42 -3.15 14.46
N THR A 171 19.34 -1.84 14.68
CA THR A 171 18.41 -0.96 13.98
C THR A 171 19.14 0.14 13.22
N ILE A 172 18.74 0.35 11.97
CA ILE A 172 19.14 1.51 11.18
C ILE A 172 18.05 2.58 11.30
N PHE A 173 18.41 3.76 11.78
CA PHE A 173 17.54 4.92 11.88
C PHE A 173 17.82 5.90 10.75
N MET A 174 16.78 6.53 10.20
CA MET A 174 16.90 7.56 9.17
C MET A 174 15.79 8.61 9.30
N ASN A 175 16.16 9.89 9.33
CA ASN A 175 15.19 10.98 9.27
C ASN A 175 14.79 11.25 7.80
N SER A 176 13.58 10.83 7.42
CA SER A 176 13.08 10.94 6.06
C SER A 176 11.55 11.01 6.04
N CYS A 177 11.01 12.02 5.34
CA CYS A 177 9.58 12.08 5.01
C CYS A 177 9.21 11.19 3.82
N ILE A 178 10.20 10.61 3.13
CA ILE A 178 9.98 9.62 2.06
C ILE A 178 10.01 8.24 2.72
N LEU A 179 8.83 7.63 2.86
CA LEU A 179 8.60 6.34 3.57
C LEU A 179 8.27 5.17 2.63
N ASP A 180 8.46 5.34 1.32
CA ASP A 180 8.17 4.29 0.35
C ASP A 180 9.11 3.08 0.56
N SER A 181 8.58 1.86 0.49
CA SER A 181 9.35 0.62 0.61
C SER A 181 10.49 0.50 -0.41
N THR A 182 10.38 1.19 -1.54
CA THR A 182 11.40 1.28 -2.60
C THR A 182 12.66 2.00 -2.11
N VAL A 183 12.54 2.95 -1.17
CA VAL A 183 13.68 3.70 -0.60
C VAL A 183 14.70 2.74 0.02
N TYR A 184 14.23 1.70 0.70
CA TYR A 184 15.11 0.74 1.36
C TYR A 184 15.90 -0.12 0.37
N THR A 185 15.36 -0.38 -0.83
CA THR A 185 16.07 -1.12 -1.88
C THR A 185 17.31 -0.38 -2.39
N PHE A 186 17.39 0.93 -2.14
CA PHE A 186 18.51 1.78 -2.55
C PHE A 186 19.59 1.96 -1.49
N LEU A 187 19.36 1.48 -0.25
CA LEU A 187 20.36 1.47 0.79
C LEU A 187 21.50 0.49 0.44
N PRO A 188 22.74 0.75 0.92
CA PRO A 188 23.84 -0.17 0.69
C PRO A 188 23.51 -1.56 1.25
N GLN A 189 23.64 -2.59 0.42
CA GLN A 189 23.27 -3.95 0.78
C GLN A 189 24.04 -4.47 2.00
N ALA A 190 25.32 -4.11 2.14
CA ALA A 190 26.12 -4.48 3.30
C ALA A 190 25.52 -3.98 4.62
N ASP A 191 24.94 -2.77 4.63
CA ASP A 191 24.29 -2.21 5.81
C ASP A 191 22.95 -2.91 6.09
N LEU A 192 22.21 -3.26 5.03
CA LEU A 192 20.93 -3.98 5.14
C LEU A 192 21.10 -5.40 5.69
N PHE A 193 22.12 -6.13 5.25
CA PHE A 193 22.37 -7.51 5.71
C PHE A 193 22.80 -7.59 7.17
N ASP A 194 23.32 -6.50 7.72
CA ASP A 194 23.79 -6.41 9.11
C ASP A 194 22.79 -5.68 10.04
N CYS A 195 21.53 -5.53 9.61
CA CYS A 195 20.47 -4.94 10.44
C CYS A 195 19.24 -5.85 10.54
N ASP A 196 18.57 -5.78 11.68
CA ASP A 196 17.32 -6.47 11.93
C ASP A 196 16.13 -5.61 11.50
N VAL A 197 16.20 -4.30 11.75
CA VAL A 197 15.11 -3.34 11.53
C VAL A 197 15.63 -2.06 10.90
N ILE A 198 14.83 -1.48 10.00
CA ILE A 198 15.04 -0.13 9.50
C ILE A 198 13.89 0.74 9.98
N VAL A 199 14.23 1.85 10.63
CA VAL A 199 13.31 2.86 11.14
C VAL A 199 13.48 4.13 10.33
N SER A 200 12.40 4.59 9.71
CA SER A 200 12.33 5.90 9.07
C SER A 200 11.33 6.78 9.80
N TYR A 201 11.71 8.01 10.11
CA TYR A 201 10.87 8.92 10.87
C TYR A 201 10.95 10.36 10.36
N TYR A 202 9.91 11.14 10.61
CA TYR A 202 9.89 12.58 10.35
C TYR A 202 8.85 13.27 11.22
N LYS A 203 9.04 14.57 11.44
CA LYS A 203 8.07 15.41 12.14
C LYS A 203 6.99 15.90 11.16
N ARG A 204 5.74 15.64 11.48
CA ARG A 204 4.54 16.06 10.72
C ARG A 204 4.17 17.51 11.05
N PHE A 205 3.26 18.07 10.25
CA PHE A 205 2.74 19.43 10.42
C PHE A 205 2.02 19.64 11.77
N ASP A 206 1.38 18.58 12.29
CA ASP A 206 0.72 18.55 13.61
C ASP A 206 1.70 18.43 14.78
N ARG A 207 3.01 18.56 14.51
CA ARG A 207 4.14 18.48 15.45
C ARG A 207 4.38 17.09 16.04
N LYS A 208 3.67 16.05 15.60
CA LYS A 208 3.94 14.66 15.98
C LYS A 208 4.98 14.02 15.07
N TYR A 209 5.64 12.97 15.53
CA TYR A 209 6.51 12.14 14.69
C TYR A 209 5.72 10.98 14.09
N LYS A 210 5.87 10.78 12.78
CA LYS A 210 5.49 9.54 12.12
C LYS A 210 6.72 8.64 12.09
N VAL A 211 6.56 7.39 12.52
CA VAL A 211 7.62 6.38 12.52
C VAL A 211 7.16 5.18 11.70
N SER A 212 8.02 4.75 10.77
CA SER A 212 7.82 3.55 9.94
C SER A 212 8.94 2.57 10.20
N LEU A 213 8.57 1.30 10.34
CA LEU A 213 9.47 0.19 10.60
C LEU A 213 9.39 -0.77 9.43
N ARG A 214 10.55 -1.26 9.00
CA ARG A 214 10.68 -2.36 8.04
C ARG A 214 11.65 -3.40 8.55
N SER A 215 11.40 -4.65 8.20
CA SER A 215 12.40 -5.71 8.33
C SER A 215 12.36 -6.63 7.12
N TYR A 216 13.55 -6.94 6.62
CA TYR A 216 13.78 -7.93 5.57
C TYR A 216 14.32 -9.25 6.14
N LYS A 217 14.57 -9.29 7.46
CA LYS A 217 15.14 -10.45 8.13
C LYS A 217 14.03 -11.41 8.55
N GLU A 218 14.18 -12.66 8.16
CA GLU A 218 13.22 -13.69 8.55
C GLU A 218 13.16 -13.81 10.10
N GLY A 219 11.94 -13.97 10.63
CA GLY A 219 11.71 -14.11 12.06
C GLY A 219 11.55 -12.80 12.83
N VAL A 220 11.97 -11.67 12.28
CA VAL A 220 11.73 -10.34 12.89
C VAL A 220 10.30 -9.90 12.61
N ASP A 221 9.61 -9.40 13.64
CA ASP A 221 8.22 -8.95 13.57
C ASP A 221 8.10 -7.51 14.07
N VAL A 222 8.14 -6.56 13.13
CA VAL A 222 8.08 -5.13 13.45
C VAL A 222 6.68 -4.67 13.85
N SER A 223 5.63 -5.46 13.58
CA SER A 223 4.28 -5.14 14.03
C SER A 223 4.17 -5.17 15.55
N LYS A 224 4.83 -6.15 16.19
CA LYS A 224 4.89 -6.28 17.65
C LYS A 224 5.60 -5.08 18.29
N ILE A 225 6.64 -4.55 17.64
CA ILE A 225 7.32 -3.33 18.10
C ILE A 225 6.36 -2.15 18.00
N ALA A 226 5.72 -1.95 16.84
CA ALA A 226 4.82 -0.82 16.63
C ALA A 226 3.63 -0.79 17.60
N VAL A 227 3.07 -1.96 17.95
CA VAL A 227 1.96 -2.09 18.92
C VAL A 227 2.33 -1.54 20.30
N LYS A 228 3.58 -1.71 20.76
CA LYS A 228 4.03 -1.15 22.05
C LYS A 228 3.93 0.37 22.11
N TYR A 229 4.00 1.03 20.96
CA TYR A 229 3.93 2.48 20.82
C TYR A 229 2.57 2.96 20.26
N GLY A 230 1.52 2.14 20.39
CA GLY A 230 0.17 2.49 19.94
C GLY A 230 -0.03 2.50 18.43
N GLY A 231 0.87 1.86 17.68
CA GLY A 231 0.75 1.66 16.24
C GLY A 231 0.36 0.22 15.86
N GLY A 232 0.73 -0.16 14.64
CA GLY A 232 0.45 -1.49 14.10
C GLY A 232 0.94 -1.66 12.67
N GLY A 233 0.58 -2.79 12.06
CA GLY A 233 0.91 -3.12 10.68
C GLY A 233 1.21 -4.61 10.49
N HIS A 234 1.93 -4.93 9.43
CA HIS A 234 2.34 -6.28 9.08
C HIS A 234 3.69 -6.64 9.70
N LYS A 235 3.97 -7.95 9.74
CA LYS A 235 5.20 -8.52 10.30
C LYS A 235 6.48 -7.86 9.77
N SER A 236 6.54 -7.57 8.48
CA SER A 236 7.71 -6.94 7.81
C SER A 236 7.59 -5.43 7.63
N ALA A 237 6.42 -4.84 7.89
CA ALA A 237 6.14 -3.42 7.66
C ALA A 237 5.08 -2.89 8.62
N ALA A 238 5.49 -2.03 9.55
CA ALA A 238 4.61 -1.44 10.55
C ALA A 238 4.93 0.04 10.77
N GLY A 239 4.14 0.72 11.60
CA GLY A 239 4.38 2.11 11.95
C GLY A 239 3.54 2.60 13.12
N PHE A 240 3.97 3.70 13.72
CA PHE A 240 3.26 4.37 14.81
C PHE A 240 3.42 5.89 14.71
N THR A 241 2.66 6.63 15.53
CA THR A 241 2.77 8.08 15.67
C THR A 241 3.00 8.42 17.14
N CYS A 242 3.95 9.29 17.43
CA CYS A 242 4.34 9.65 18.81
C CYS A 242 4.64 11.15 18.93
N ASP A 243 4.55 11.71 20.13
CA ASP A 243 4.92 13.11 20.38
C ASP A 243 6.44 13.29 20.53
N GLU A 244 7.11 12.28 21.10
CA GLU A 244 8.56 12.19 21.26
C GLU A 244 9.08 10.85 20.70
N LEU A 245 10.28 10.86 20.13
CA LEU A 245 10.88 9.64 19.57
C LEU A 245 11.36 8.72 20.71
N PRO A 246 11.04 7.42 20.68
CA PRO A 246 11.35 6.49 21.77
C PRO A 246 12.76 5.87 21.69
N PHE A 247 13.68 6.54 20.98
CA PHE A 247 15.06 6.10 20.73
C PHE A 247 16.00 7.30 20.72
#